data_AF-A0A941FH46-F1
#
_entry.id   AF-A0A941FH46-F1
#
_cell.length_a   1.000
_cell.length_b   1.000
_cell.length_c   1.000
_cell.angle_alpha   90.00
_cell.angle_beta   90.00
_cell.angle_gamma   90.00
#
_symmetry.space_group_name_H-M   'P 1'
#
loop_
_entity.id
_entity.type
_entity.pdbx_description
1 polymer ?
#
loop_
_entity_poly.entity_id
_entity_poly.type
_entity_poly.pdbx_seq_one_letter_code
_entity_poly.pdbx_strand_id
1 'polypeptide(L)' 'MTITGSDNGEVRVWDADRWSPVARLSLPGGVRALDAVADTILVGLSREVVALRRQGPRGHALRWRDWGWDWPEQQG' A
#
# COMPACT_ATOMS: atom_id res chain seq x y z
N MET A 1 5.38 2.08 2.54
CA MET A 1 4.25 1.82 1.62
C MET A 1 3.29 2.98 1.74
N THR A 2 2.91 3.58 0.62
CA THR A 2 1.93 4.67 0.57
C THR A 2 0.69 4.17 -0.16
N ILE A 3 -0.48 4.68 0.19
CA ILE A 3 -1.72 4.35 -0.48
C ILE A 3 -2.39 5.66 -0.90
N THR A 4 -2.88 5.72 -2.13
CA THR A 4 -3.61 6.88 -2.64
C THR A 4 -4.94 6.44 -3.20
N GLY A 5 -5.98 7.25 -2.99
CA GLY A 5 -7.27 7.10 -3.62
C GLY A 5 -7.62 8.29 -4.51
N SER A 6 -8.56 8.11 -5.42
CA SER A 6 -9.00 9.14 -6.36
C SER A 6 -10.53 9.22 -6.47
N ASP A 7 -10.99 10.32 -7.05
CA ASP A 7 -12.42 10.58 -7.30
C ASP A 7 -13.06 9.62 -8.30
N ASN A 8 -12.27 8.97 -9.17
CA ASN A 8 -12.75 7.95 -10.10
C ASN A 8 -12.77 6.53 -9.52
N GLY A 9 -12.49 6.39 -8.22
CA GLY A 9 -12.53 5.11 -7.51
C GLY A 9 -11.29 4.25 -7.68
N GLU A 10 -10.19 4.81 -8.20
CA GLU A 10 -8.91 4.12 -8.24
C GLU A 10 -8.22 4.19 -6.88
N VAL A 11 -7.81 3.04 -6.36
CA VAL A 11 -6.90 2.93 -5.20
C VAL A 11 -5.58 2.37 -5.69
N ARG A 12 -4.48 3.05 -5.39
CA ARG A 12 -3.12 2.62 -5.71
C ARG A 12 -2.32 2.36 -4.45
N VAL A 13 -1.62 1.24 -4.44
CA VAL A 13 -0.61 0.92 -3.43
C VAL A 13 0.77 1.14 -4.05
N TRP A 14 1.61 1.89 -3.35
CA TRP A 14 2.92 2.31 -3.82
C TRP A 14 4.04 1.64 -3.01
N ASP A 15 5.04 1.16 -3.73
CA ASP A 15 6.39 1.00 -3.20
C ASP A 15 7.06 2.39 -3.28
N ALA A 16 7.31 2.97 -2.11
CA ALA A 16 7.86 4.31 -1.99
C ALA A 16 9.35 4.36 -2.34
N ASP A 17 10.07 3.27 -2.14
CA ASP A 17 11.51 3.19 -2.43
C ASP A 17 11.73 3.08 -3.94
N ARG A 18 10.83 2.36 -4.62
CA ARG A 18 10.86 2.17 -6.08
C ARG A 18 10.04 3.20 -6.86
N TRP A 19 9.38 4.13 -6.17
CA TRP A 19 8.53 5.16 -6.78
C TRP A 19 7.51 4.60 -7.79
N SER A 20 6.98 3.41 -7.52
CA SER A 20 6.14 2.68 -8.48
C SER A 20 4.93 2.03 -7.81
N PRO A 21 3.78 1.97 -8.51
CA PRO A 21 2.60 1.31 -7.98
C PRO A 21 2.77 -0.21 -8.04
N VAL A 22 2.59 -0.87 -6.90
CA VAL A 22 2.65 -2.34 -6.79
C VAL A 22 1.27 -3.00 -6.84
N ALA A 23 0.21 -2.24 -6.63
CA ALA A 23 -1.17 -2.68 -6.86
C ALA A 23 -2.07 -1.51 -7.28
N ARG A 24 -3.09 -1.83 -8.06
CA ARG A 24 -4.17 -0.90 -8.45
C ARG A 24 -5.50 -1.63 -8.31
N LEU A 25 -6.49 -0.98 -7.72
CA LEU A 25 -7.84 -1.50 -7.58
C LEU A 25 -8.83 -0.45 -8.06
N SER A 26 -9.88 -0.89 -8.75
CA SER A 26 -11.00 -0.03 -9.15
C SER A 26 -12.22 -0.39 -8.32
N LEU A 27 -12.79 0.62 -7.66
CA LEU A 27 -13.99 0.52 -6.83
C LEU A 27 -15.15 1.26 -7.50
N PRO A 28 -16.42 0.90 -7.20
CA PRO A 28 -17.60 1.45 -7.89
C PRO A 28 -17.95 2.90 -7.54
N GLY A 29 -17.08 3.63 -6.82
CA GLY A 29 -17.29 5.03 -6.45
C GLY A 29 -16.00 5.73 -6.07
N GLY A 30 -16.04 7.06 -6.04
CA GLY A 30 -14.89 7.88 -5.67
C GLY A 30 -14.45 7.69 -4.21
N VAL A 31 -13.14 7.70 -3.98
CA VAL A 31 -12.55 7.57 -2.64
C VAL A 31 -12.71 8.88 -1.88
N ARG A 32 -13.27 8.80 -0.67
CA ARG A 32 -13.54 9.95 0.21
C ARG A 32 -12.79 9.90 1.53
N ALA A 33 -12.47 8.69 1.99
CA ALA A 33 -11.61 8.46 3.14
C ALA A 33 -10.76 7.24 2.88
N LEU A 34 -9.55 7.23 3.44
CA LEU A 34 -8.62 6.12 3.27
C LEU A 34 -7.77 5.99 4.54
N ASP A 35 -7.75 4.79 5.11
CA ASP A 35 -6.97 4.45 6.29
C ASP A 35 -6.33 3.07 6.14
N ALA A 36 -5.21 2.85 6.83
CA ALA A 36 -4.48 1.60 6.78
C ALA A 36 -4.15 1.13 8.20
N VAL A 37 -4.67 -0.03 8.56
CA VAL A 37 -4.47 -0.65 9.86
C VAL A 37 -4.01 -2.10 9.67
N ALA A 38 -2.84 -2.43 10.21
CA ALA A 38 -2.22 -3.74 10.07
C ALA A 38 -2.18 -4.23 8.60
N ASP A 39 -2.89 -5.31 8.27
CA ASP A 39 -2.97 -5.92 6.94
C ASP A 39 -4.19 -5.49 6.11
N THR A 40 -4.95 -4.52 6.63
CA THR A 40 -6.24 -4.09 6.09
C THR A 40 -6.21 -2.60 5.72
N ILE A 41 -6.72 -2.30 4.53
CA ILE A 41 -6.96 -0.95 4.04
C ILE A 41 -8.46 -0.71 4.11
N LEU A 42 -8.88 0.33 4.80
CA LEU A 42 -10.25 0.80 4.82
C LEU A 42 -10.42 1.89 3.77
N VAL A 43 -11.40 1.72 2.88
CA VAL A 43 -11.72 2.68 1.84
C VAL A 43 -13.15 3.16 2.04
N GLY A 44 -13.30 4.42 2.42
CA GLY A 44 -14.59 5.10 2.47
C GLY A 44 -14.96 5.60 1.08
N LEU A 45 -16.08 5.12 0.56
CA LEU A 45 -16.74 5.61 -0.64
C LEU A 45 -17.94 6.47 -0.24
N SER A 46 -18.57 7.17 -1.19
CA SER A 46 -19.69 8.08 -0.89
C SER A 46 -20.89 7.41 -0.18
N ARG A 47 -21.09 6.09 -0.33
CA ARG A 47 -22.25 5.36 0.21
C ARG A 47 -21.89 4.09 1.00
N GLU A 48 -20.63 3.71 1.05
CA GLU A 48 -20.20 2.43 1.61
C GLU A 48 -18.74 2.50 2.09
N VAL A 49 -18.35 1.51 2.89
CA VAL A 49 -16.97 1.30 3.31
C VAL A 49 -16.52 -0.08 2.85
N VAL A 50 -15.38 -0.14 2.17
CA VAL A 50 -14.76 -1.39 1.70
C VAL A 50 -13.53 -1.67 2.55
N ALA A 51 -13.44 -2.87 3.11
CA ALA A 51 -12.24 -3.37 3.77
C ALA A 51 -11.46 -4.27 2.81
N LEU A 52 -10.27 -3.81 2.40
CA LEU A 52 -9.37 -4.55 1.53
C LEU A 52 -8.26 -5.17 2.38
N ARG A 53 -8.27 -6.49 2.51
CA ARG A 53 -7.19 -7.21 3.20
C ARG A 53 -6.16 -7.68 2.21
N ARG A 54 -4.87 -7.41 2.47
CA ARG A 54 -3.78 -7.98 1.68
C ARG A 54 -3.80 -9.50 1.85
N GLN A 55 -4.15 -10.23 0.81
CA GLN A 55 -3.95 -11.67 0.79
C GLN A 55 -2.43 -11.93 0.72
N GLY A 56 -1.87 -12.55 1.75
CA GLY A 56 -0.49 -13.03 1.71
C GLY A 56 -0.28 -14.00 0.55
N PRO A 57 0.96 -14.17 0.05
CA PRO A 57 1.22 -15.14 -1.00
C PRO A 57 0.78 -16.54 -0.53
N ARG A 58 -0.07 -17.22 -1.30
CA ARG A 58 -0.28 -18.66 -1.14
C ARG A 58 1.01 -19.36 -1.55
N GLY A 59 1.84 -19.73 -0.57
CA GLY A 59 3.07 -20.51 -0.76
C GLY A 59 4.37 -19.71 -0.62
N HIS A 60 5.16 -20.10 0.39
CA HIS A 60 6.64 -20.04 0.58
C HIS A 60 7.51 -18.85 0.09
N ALA A 61 6.98 -17.74 -0.42
CA ALA A 61 7.79 -16.61 -0.88
C ALA A 61 7.74 -15.43 0.10
N LEU A 62 8.34 -15.60 1.28
CA LEU A 62 8.71 -14.50 2.16
C LEU A 62 10.23 -14.53 2.38
N ARG A 63 10.97 -13.72 1.62
CA ARG A 63 12.19 -13.08 2.14
C ARG A 63 12.26 -11.65 1.63
N TRP A 64 11.76 -10.73 2.45
CA TRP A 64 11.86 -9.28 2.32
C TRP A 64 13.05 -8.72 3.14
N ARG A 65 14.11 -9.51 3.36
CA ARG A 65 15.13 -9.25 4.39
C ARG A 65 16.46 -8.64 3.92
N ASP A 66 16.68 -8.45 2.63
CA ASP A 66 17.99 -7.98 2.17
C ASP A 66 17.96 -6.49 1.82
N TRP A 67 17.82 -5.65 2.85
CA TRP A 67 18.31 -4.28 2.83
C TRP A 67 19.27 -4.11 4.01
N GLY A 68 20.57 -4.19 3.72
CA GLY A 68 21.63 -3.69 4.60
C GLY A 68 22.23 -2.45 3.95
N TRP A 69 22.27 -1.33 4.67
CA TRP A 69 23.06 -0.17 4.29
C TRP A 69 24.23 -0.06 5.28
N ASP A 70 25.46 -0.11 4.77
CA ASP A 70 26.64 0.37 5.48
C ASP A 70 26.70 1.89 5.29
N TRP A 71 26.56 2.64 6.37
CA TRP A 71 26.82 4.08 6.38
C TRP A 71 28.31 4.32 6.61
N PRO A 72 28.97 5.25 5.88
CA PRO A 72 30.29 5.71 6.29
C PRO A 72 30.09 6.59 7.52
N GLU A 73 30.37 6.05 8.71
CA GLU A 73 30.55 6.90 9.88
C GLU A 73 31.72 7.83 9.62
N GLN A 74 31.39 9.13 9.60
CA GLN A 74 32.33 10.21 9.74
C GLN A 74 33.11 10.00 11.04
N GLN A 75 34.36 9.56 10.94
CA GLN A 75 35.35 9.83 11.97
C GLN A 75 36.13 11.06 11.53
N GLY A 76 36.19 12.04 12.45
CA GLY A 76 36.66 13.41 12.21
C GLY A 76 38.16 13.58 12.04
#